data_AF-A0A939AU62-F1
#
_entry.id   AF-A0A939AU62-F1
#
_cell.length_a   1.000
_cell.length_b   1.000
_cell.length_c   1.000
_cell.angle_alpha   90.00
_cell.angle_beta   90.00
_cell.angle_gamma   90.00
#
_symmetry.space_group_name_H-M   'P 1'
#
loop_
_entity.id
_entity.type
_entity.pdbx_description
1 polymer ?
#
loop_
_entity_poly.entity_id
_entity_poly.type
_entity_poly.pdbx_seq_one_letter_code
_entity_poly.pdbx_strand_id
1 'polypeptide(L)'
;MADPVVAPELYINRELSWAAFNQRVLAQALSEHTPLLEQAKFSAIFSNNLDEFFMVRVASLKSQVEAGVQTLSDDGLTPTQQLARVREALHPLLEQQQAHYRLYLKHQLAEVGVQLIDYARLNKKQKQWVNTYFQNAIFPVLTPLAVDPAHPFPFISNLSLNIAALIRDPDSGQQQFARVKVPQKNLPRFVELPVDLSDHDPRPVYTAVPLEQVVAFNLQLLFPGMEVEGHYFFRVTRDADLELRDLEADDLMEALQQGLRKRRMGGEVVRLEVANEMPDAVVDLLLEGTGVEAEDLYRIQGPLGLDDLMSLMAVPLPKLKDKPHRGRTAAALARAQKSLLE
;
A
#
# COMPACT_ATOMS: atom_id res chain seq x y z
N MET A 1 -29.38 24.40 -2.48
CA MET A 1 -28.12 25.07 -2.14
C MET A 1 -28.31 26.56 -2.40
N ALA A 2 -27.67 27.44 -1.62
CA ALA A 2 -27.68 28.86 -1.93
C ALA A 2 -27.07 29.07 -3.32
N ASP A 3 -27.60 30.02 -4.10
CA ASP A 3 -26.98 30.37 -5.38
C ASP A 3 -25.51 30.75 -5.16
N PRO A 4 -24.58 30.25 -5.98
CA PRO A 4 -23.17 30.54 -5.82
C PRO A 4 -22.96 32.05 -5.89
N VAL A 5 -22.27 32.60 -4.87
CA VAL A 5 -22.05 34.05 -4.70
C VAL A 5 -21.15 34.62 -5.79
N VAL A 6 -20.36 33.76 -6.45
CA VAL A 6 -19.49 34.07 -7.59
C VAL A 6 -19.63 33.00 -8.68
N ALA A 7 -19.16 33.28 -9.90
CA ALA A 7 -19.31 32.36 -11.02
C ALA A 7 -18.54 31.03 -10.79
N PRO A 8 -19.07 29.86 -11.22
CA PRO A 8 -18.47 28.54 -10.94
C PRO A 8 -16.99 28.43 -11.32
N GLU A 9 -16.58 29.01 -12.44
CA GLU A 9 -15.20 29.01 -12.94
C GLU A 9 -14.19 29.73 -12.02
N LEU A 10 -14.66 30.47 -11.02
CA LEU A 10 -13.84 31.15 -10.03
C LEU A 10 -13.58 30.29 -8.78
N TYR A 11 -14.24 29.14 -8.64
CA TYR A 11 -13.98 28.18 -7.57
C TYR A 11 -12.88 27.19 -7.96
N ILE A 12 -12.08 26.79 -6.98
CA ILE A 12 -11.16 25.66 -7.11
C ILE A 12 -11.89 24.43 -6.58
N ASN A 13 -12.00 23.39 -7.40
CA ASN A 13 -12.55 22.11 -6.97
C ASN A 13 -11.83 21.59 -5.72
N ARG A 14 -12.60 21.18 -4.71
CA ARG A 14 -12.06 20.68 -3.44
C ARG A 14 -11.10 19.51 -3.61
N GLU A 15 -11.46 18.56 -4.46
CA GLU A 15 -10.71 17.32 -4.62
C GLU A 15 -9.43 17.54 -5.45
N LEU A 16 -9.49 18.44 -6.43
CA LEU A 16 -8.29 18.88 -7.15
C LEU A 16 -7.37 19.74 -6.26
N SER A 17 -7.93 20.56 -5.37
CA SER A 17 -7.16 21.29 -4.36
C SER A 17 -6.43 20.35 -3.40
N TRP A 18 -7.08 19.25 -3.02
CA TRP A 18 -6.46 18.19 -2.23
C TRP A 18 -5.33 17.49 -3.00
N ALA A 19 -5.55 17.12 -4.26
CA ALA A 19 -4.51 16.52 -5.10
C ALA A 19 -3.30 17.46 -5.25
N ALA A 20 -3.53 18.75 -5.44
CA ALA A 20 -2.47 19.77 -5.48
C ALA A 20 -1.75 19.95 -4.13
N PHE A 21 -2.45 19.74 -3.01
CA PHE A 21 -1.81 19.65 -1.70
C PHE A 21 -0.87 18.44 -1.62
N ASN A 22 -1.34 17.25 -2.00
CA ASN A 22 -0.51 16.05 -1.92
C ASN A 22 0.65 16.10 -2.93
N GLN A 23 0.49 16.77 -4.07
CA GLN A 23 1.60 17.09 -4.98
C GLN A 23 2.73 17.88 -4.27
N ARG A 24 2.41 18.82 -3.37
CA ARG A 24 3.41 19.54 -2.58
C ARG A 24 4.12 18.65 -1.57
N VAL A 25 3.43 17.63 -1.04
CA VAL A 25 4.04 16.59 -0.20
C VAL A 25 5.02 15.76 -1.03
N LEU A 26 4.61 15.31 -2.22
CA LEU A 26 5.49 14.59 -3.14
C LEU A 26 6.71 15.43 -3.53
N ALA A 27 6.55 16.74 -3.74
CA ALA A 27 7.66 17.63 -4.04
C ALA A 27 8.75 17.64 -2.95
N GLN A 28 8.40 17.38 -1.67
CA GLN A 28 9.40 17.20 -0.61
C GLN A 28 10.17 15.89 -0.78
N ALA A 29 9.51 14.81 -1.22
CA ALA A 29 10.16 13.55 -1.53
C ALA A 29 11.12 13.64 -2.74
N LEU A 30 10.75 14.44 -3.75
CA LEU A 30 11.53 14.62 -4.98
C LEU A 30 12.69 15.62 -4.85
N SER A 31 12.75 16.40 -3.76
CA SER A 31 13.74 17.47 -3.63
C SER A 31 15.11 16.95 -3.21
N GLU A 32 16.16 17.34 -3.93
CA GLU A 32 17.57 17.08 -3.58
C GLU A 32 18.00 17.78 -2.28
N HIS A 33 17.26 18.79 -1.82
CA HIS A 33 17.52 19.48 -0.55
C HIS A 33 16.95 18.74 0.66
N THR A 34 16.05 17.78 0.43
CA THR A 34 15.49 16.93 1.48
C THR A 34 16.47 15.77 1.76
N PRO A 35 16.85 15.50 3.01
CA PRO A 35 17.70 14.36 3.36
C PRO A 35 17.10 13.02 2.88
N LEU A 36 17.93 12.02 2.52
CA LEU A 36 17.44 10.79 1.87
C LEU A 36 16.38 10.01 2.66
N LEU A 37 16.51 9.87 3.98
CA LEU A 37 15.48 9.18 4.77
C LEU A 37 14.22 10.06 4.91
N GLU A 38 14.36 11.38 4.87
CA GLU A 38 13.22 12.30 4.80
C GLU A 38 12.51 12.22 3.44
N GLN A 39 13.24 12.00 2.34
CA GLN A 39 12.62 11.75 1.04
C GLN A 39 11.76 10.47 1.07
N ALA A 40 12.29 9.40 1.67
CA ALA A 40 11.54 8.16 1.90
C ALA A 40 10.30 8.41 2.79
N LYS A 41 10.45 9.20 3.86
CA LYS A 41 9.35 9.61 4.75
C LYS A 41 8.26 10.37 3.99
N PHE A 42 8.61 11.38 3.19
CA PHE A 42 7.64 12.14 2.43
C PHE A 42 6.96 11.33 1.32
N SER A 43 7.68 10.39 0.70
CA SER A 43 7.08 9.41 -0.22
C SER A 43 6.05 8.54 0.51
N ALA A 44 6.36 8.07 1.71
CA ALA A 44 5.40 7.34 2.54
C ALA A 44 4.18 8.19 2.94
N ILE A 45 4.39 9.45 3.36
CA ILE A 45 3.29 10.37 3.71
C ILE A 45 2.40 10.61 2.49
N PHE A 46 2.97 10.81 1.30
CA PHE A 46 2.20 10.96 0.07
C PHE A 46 1.29 9.76 -0.19
N SER A 47 1.81 8.53 -0.05
CA SER A 47 1.03 7.30 -0.21
C SER A 47 -0.05 7.14 0.85
N ASN A 48 0.26 7.42 2.12
CA ASN A 48 -0.71 7.32 3.22
C ASN A 48 -1.85 8.33 3.08
N ASN A 49 -1.53 9.58 2.74
CA ASN A 49 -2.52 10.61 2.41
C ASN A 49 -3.40 10.16 1.24
N LEU A 50 -2.80 9.54 0.22
CA LEU A 50 -3.54 9.07 -0.94
C LEU A 50 -4.48 7.93 -0.58
N ASP A 51 -4.06 6.99 0.27
CA ASP A 51 -4.93 5.94 0.78
C ASP A 51 -6.17 6.53 1.48
N GLU A 52 -5.99 7.49 2.40
CA GLU A 52 -7.10 8.19 3.07
C GLU A 52 -8.03 8.88 2.07
N PHE A 53 -7.46 9.56 1.08
CA PHE A 53 -8.23 10.26 0.05
C PHE A 53 -9.09 9.31 -0.77
N PHE A 54 -8.57 8.13 -1.14
CA PHE A 54 -9.37 7.12 -1.81
C PHE A 54 -10.47 6.58 -0.90
N MET A 55 -10.13 6.22 0.34
CA MET A 55 -11.06 5.63 1.30
C MET A 55 -12.22 6.56 1.68
N VAL A 56 -12.01 7.88 1.66
CA VAL A 56 -13.03 8.85 2.10
C VAL A 56 -13.60 9.66 0.93
N ARG A 57 -12.75 10.33 0.16
CA ARG A 57 -13.20 11.30 -0.86
C ARG A 57 -13.66 10.61 -2.14
N VAL A 58 -12.82 9.70 -2.68
CA VAL A 58 -13.15 8.96 -3.90
C VAL A 58 -14.33 8.03 -3.65
N ALA A 59 -14.34 7.32 -2.51
CA ALA A 59 -15.49 6.53 -2.07
C ALA A 59 -16.80 7.34 -2.07
N SER A 60 -16.80 8.53 -1.43
CA SER A 60 -18.00 9.38 -1.41
C SER A 60 -18.46 9.83 -2.80
N LEU A 61 -17.54 10.17 -3.71
CA LEU A 61 -17.88 10.51 -5.08
C LEU A 61 -18.45 9.30 -5.84
N LYS A 62 -17.89 8.10 -5.65
CA LYS A 62 -18.39 6.87 -6.25
C LYS A 62 -19.80 6.54 -5.78
N SER A 63 -20.07 6.59 -4.47
CA SER A 63 -21.42 6.37 -3.94
C SER A 63 -22.44 7.40 -4.47
N GLN A 64 -22.02 8.64 -4.75
CA GLN A 64 -22.88 9.63 -5.41
C GLN A 64 -23.21 9.25 -6.86
N VAL A 65 -22.22 8.76 -7.62
CA VAL A 65 -22.43 8.26 -8.99
C VAL A 65 -23.40 7.08 -8.98
N GLU A 66 -23.20 6.10 -8.09
CA GLU A 66 -24.07 4.93 -7.97
C GLU A 66 -25.51 5.31 -7.58
N ALA A 67 -25.68 6.30 -6.72
CA ALA A 67 -26.98 6.84 -6.34
C ALA A 67 -27.63 7.73 -7.43
N GLY A 68 -26.97 7.93 -8.58
CA GLY A 68 -27.47 8.75 -9.68
C GLY A 68 -27.51 10.25 -9.36
N VAL A 69 -26.69 10.72 -8.42
CA VAL A 69 -26.62 12.13 -8.03
C VAL A 69 -26.01 12.96 -9.17
N GLN A 70 -26.78 13.93 -9.66
CA GLN A 70 -26.36 14.87 -10.71
C GLN A 70 -26.10 16.28 -10.17
N THR A 71 -26.09 16.42 -8.84
CA THR A 71 -25.81 17.69 -8.18
C THR A 71 -24.38 18.14 -8.50
N LEU A 72 -24.26 19.36 -9.00
CA LEU A 72 -22.97 19.94 -9.36
C LEU A 72 -22.23 20.42 -8.10
N SER A 73 -20.90 20.29 -8.11
CA SER A 73 -20.01 20.96 -7.17
C SER A 73 -20.01 22.48 -7.39
N ASP A 74 -19.39 23.22 -6.47
CA ASP A 74 -19.30 24.70 -6.55
C ASP A 74 -18.63 25.18 -7.85
N ASP A 75 -17.72 24.39 -8.41
CA ASP A 75 -17.04 24.64 -9.70
C ASP A 75 -17.82 24.10 -10.93
N GLY A 76 -19.03 23.57 -10.73
CA GLY A 76 -19.93 23.17 -11.81
C GLY A 76 -19.71 21.75 -12.36
N LEU A 77 -19.00 20.88 -11.64
CA LEU A 77 -18.72 19.51 -12.07
C LEU A 77 -19.70 18.50 -11.45
N THR A 78 -20.10 17.51 -12.24
CA THR A 78 -20.79 16.31 -11.74
C THR A 78 -19.81 15.39 -10.99
N PRO A 79 -20.28 14.48 -10.11
CA PRO A 79 -19.41 13.50 -9.44
C PRO A 79 -18.56 12.66 -10.41
N THR A 80 -19.12 12.22 -11.53
CA THR A 80 -18.40 11.48 -12.58
C THR A 80 -17.28 12.32 -13.20
N GLN A 81 -17.54 13.60 -13.48
CA GLN A 81 -16.51 14.50 -13.99
C GLN A 81 -15.40 14.75 -12.95
N GLN A 82 -15.75 14.88 -11.67
CA GLN A 82 -14.77 15.02 -10.60
C GLN A 82 -13.86 13.79 -10.49
N LEU A 83 -14.41 12.58 -10.53
CA LEU A 83 -13.63 11.33 -10.54
C LEU A 83 -12.64 11.27 -11.72
N ALA A 84 -13.10 11.61 -12.92
CA ALA A 84 -12.26 11.64 -14.11
C ALA A 84 -11.10 12.65 -13.97
N ARG A 85 -11.38 13.86 -13.48
CA ARG A 85 -10.36 14.91 -13.26
C ARG A 85 -9.38 14.55 -12.15
N VAL A 86 -9.85 13.90 -11.08
CA VAL A 86 -8.99 13.38 -10.01
C VAL A 86 -8.02 12.33 -10.57
N ARG A 87 -8.51 11.38 -11.38
CA ARG A 87 -7.66 10.36 -12.01
C ARG A 87 -6.59 10.99 -12.92
N GLU A 88 -6.99 11.95 -13.75
CA GLU A 88 -6.09 12.71 -14.63
C GLU A 88 -4.99 13.45 -13.83
N ALA A 89 -5.37 14.06 -12.71
CA ALA A 89 -4.42 14.78 -11.86
C ALA A 89 -3.46 13.85 -11.09
N LEU A 90 -3.93 12.66 -10.67
CA LEU A 90 -3.15 11.74 -9.85
C LEU A 90 -2.18 10.86 -10.65
N HIS A 91 -2.55 10.45 -11.86
CA HIS A 91 -1.71 9.55 -12.68
C HIS A 91 -0.26 10.03 -12.84
N PRO A 92 0.04 11.28 -13.22
CA PRO A 92 1.43 11.73 -13.34
C PRO A 92 2.15 11.77 -11.98
N LEU A 93 1.45 12.00 -10.87
CA LEU A 93 2.06 12.02 -9.53
C LEU A 93 2.49 10.62 -9.09
N LEU A 94 1.65 9.62 -9.36
CA LEU A 94 1.95 8.20 -9.09
C LEU A 94 3.17 7.74 -9.90
N GLU A 95 3.25 8.10 -11.17
CA GLU A 95 4.40 7.82 -12.02
C GLU A 95 5.68 8.50 -11.50
N GLN A 96 5.60 9.77 -11.10
CA GLN A 96 6.72 10.50 -10.52
C GLN A 96 7.24 9.84 -9.23
N GLN A 97 6.34 9.45 -8.33
CA GLN A 97 6.71 8.77 -7.08
C GLN A 97 7.44 7.45 -7.36
N GLN A 98 6.89 6.63 -8.25
CA GLN A 98 7.47 5.32 -8.60
C GLN A 98 8.81 5.48 -9.33
N ALA A 99 8.90 6.42 -10.27
CA ALA A 99 10.15 6.73 -10.96
C ALA A 99 11.23 7.19 -9.97
N HIS A 100 10.90 8.10 -9.04
CA HIS A 100 11.83 8.55 -8.00
C HIS A 100 12.30 7.39 -7.12
N TYR A 101 11.38 6.55 -6.64
CA TYR A 101 11.75 5.39 -5.83
C TYR A 101 12.73 4.47 -6.57
N ARG A 102 12.37 4.05 -7.78
CA ARG A 102 13.12 3.03 -8.54
C ARG A 102 14.44 3.55 -9.09
N LEU A 103 14.44 4.76 -9.64
CA LEU A 103 15.57 5.28 -10.42
C LEU A 103 16.53 6.13 -9.59
N TYR A 104 16.09 6.64 -8.44
CA TYR A 104 16.89 7.53 -7.60
C TYR A 104 17.00 7.03 -6.15
N LEU A 105 15.89 7.03 -5.40
CA LEU A 105 15.93 6.87 -3.94
C LEU A 105 16.54 5.54 -3.50
N LYS A 106 16.10 4.41 -4.09
CA LYS A 106 16.65 3.07 -3.79
C LYS A 106 18.15 3.00 -4.04
N HIS A 107 18.63 3.65 -5.11
CA HIS A 107 20.05 3.69 -5.46
C HIS A 107 20.85 4.58 -4.52
N GLN A 108 20.38 5.79 -4.24
CA GLN A 108 21.07 6.72 -3.32
C GLN A 108 21.15 6.17 -1.89
N LEU A 109 20.10 5.47 -1.43
CA LEU A 109 20.14 4.76 -0.15
C LEU A 109 21.21 3.65 -0.14
N ALA A 110 21.36 2.91 -1.23
CA ALA A 110 22.36 1.86 -1.34
C ALA A 110 23.80 2.41 -1.25
N GLU A 111 24.09 3.56 -1.88
CA GLU A 111 25.40 4.23 -1.83
C GLU A 111 25.82 4.63 -0.40
N VAL A 112 24.85 4.93 0.47
CA VAL A 112 25.09 5.28 1.88
C VAL A 112 24.93 4.10 2.83
N GLY A 113 24.88 2.87 2.29
CA GLY A 113 24.86 1.62 3.06
C GLY A 113 23.49 1.19 3.56
N VAL A 114 22.39 1.73 3.01
CA VAL A 114 21.00 1.28 3.26
C VAL A 114 20.52 0.47 2.07
N GLN A 115 20.61 -0.86 2.15
CA GLN A 115 20.33 -1.76 1.05
C GLN A 115 18.93 -2.36 1.14
N LEU A 116 18.03 -1.94 0.26
CA LEU A 116 16.75 -2.63 0.03
C LEU A 116 16.90 -3.59 -1.14
N ILE A 117 17.11 -4.86 -0.85
CA ILE A 117 17.52 -5.86 -1.85
C ILE A 117 16.29 -6.66 -2.29
N ASP A 118 16.11 -6.79 -3.60
CA ASP A 118 15.11 -7.72 -4.15
C ASP A 118 15.56 -9.16 -3.88
N TYR A 119 14.65 -10.03 -3.47
CA TYR A 119 14.94 -11.40 -3.05
C TYR A 119 15.82 -12.16 -4.07
N ALA A 120 15.54 -11.98 -5.36
CA ALA A 120 16.31 -12.61 -6.44
C ALA A 120 17.82 -12.28 -6.38
N ARG A 121 18.16 -11.07 -5.93
CA ARG A 121 19.53 -10.52 -5.82
C ARG A 121 20.24 -10.84 -4.51
N LEU A 122 19.56 -11.50 -3.56
CA LEU A 122 20.21 -11.94 -2.31
C LEU A 122 21.35 -12.92 -2.60
N ASN A 123 22.46 -12.78 -1.86
CA ASN A 123 23.56 -13.73 -1.92
C ASN A 123 23.18 -15.06 -1.24
N LYS A 124 24.04 -16.07 -1.34
CA LYS A 124 23.76 -17.42 -0.81
C LYS A 124 23.49 -17.43 0.70
N LYS A 125 24.27 -16.66 1.47
CA LYS A 125 24.17 -16.58 2.94
C LYS A 125 22.85 -15.92 3.36
N GLN A 126 22.51 -14.81 2.72
CA GLN A 126 21.26 -14.07 2.92
C GLN A 126 20.05 -14.93 2.55
N LYS A 127 20.06 -15.63 1.41
CA LYS A 127 18.96 -16.55 1.02
C LYS A 127 18.75 -17.65 2.05
N GLN A 128 19.82 -18.27 2.54
CA GLN A 128 19.72 -19.30 3.58
C GLN A 128 19.11 -18.74 4.87
N TRP A 129 19.53 -17.55 5.28
CA TRP A 129 18.97 -16.88 6.46
C TRP A 129 17.49 -16.55 6.28
N VAL A 130 17.10 -15.94 5.15
CA VAL A 130 15.71 -15.56 4.86
C VAL A 130 14.79 -16.77 4.79
N ASN A 131 15.24 -17.88 4.19
CA ASN A 131 14.44 -19.10 4.11
C ASN A 131 14.21 -19.73 5.49
N THR A 132 15.21 -19.65 6.37
CA THR A 132 15.08 -20.10 7.75
C THR A 132 14.11 -19.20 8.52
N TYR A 133 14.22 -17.88 8.34
CA TYR A 133 13.30 -16.90 8.92
C TYR A 133 11.86 -17.12 8.42
N PHE A 134 11.69 -17.37 7.12
CA PHE A 134 10.39 -17.69 6.54
C PHE A 134 9.74 -18.90 7.23
N GLN A 135 10.45 -20.03 7.32
CA GLN A 135 9.90 -21.25 7.92
C GLN A 135 9.53 -21.08 9.39
N ASN A 136 10.34 -20.34 10.15
CA ASN A 136 10.18 -20.24 11.60
C ASN A 136 9.20 -19.13 12.04
N ALA A 137 9.15 -18.01 11.31
CA ALA A 137 8.43 -16.81 11.74
C ALA A 137 7.27 -16.41 10.81
N ILE A 138 7.39 -16.65 9.50
CA ILE A 138 6.40 -16.17 8.52
C ILE A 138 5.41 -17.28 8.17
N PHE A 139 5.88 -18.46 7.78
CA PHE A 139 5.07 -19.60 7.34
C PHE A 139 3.94 -19.96 8.32
N PRO A 140 4.15 -20.02 9.66
CA PRO A 140 3.10 -20.42 10.60
C PRO A 140 1.89 -19.47 10.66
N VAL A 141 2.02 -18.24 10.17
CA VAL A 141 0.96 -17.22 10.18
C VAL A 141 0.33 -17.00 8.79
N LEU A 142 0.74 -17.77 7.77
CA LEU A 142 0.18 -17.69 6.44
C LEU A 142 -0.98 -18.67 6.28
N THR A 143 -2.05 -18.20 5.64
CA THR A 143 -3.19 -19.03 5.24
C THR A 143 -3.48 -18.78 3.76
N PRO A 144 -3.11 -19.71 2.85
CA PRO A 144 -3.48 -19.61 1.45
C PRO A 144 -4.98 -19.86 1.30
N LEU A 145 -5.64 -19.08 0.45
CA LEU A 145 -7.05 -19.26 0.10
C LEU A 145 -7.16 -19.54 -1.41
N ALA A 146 -7.50 -20.77 -1.77
CA ALA A 146 -7.81 -21.13 -3.15
C ALA A 146 -9.14 -20.52 -3.59
N VAL A 147 -9.24 -20.18 -4.87
CA VAL A 147 -10.46 -19.69 -5.52
C VAL A 147 -10.85 -20.69 -6.61
N ASP A 148 -12.06 -21.22 -6.49
CA ASP A 148 -12.63 -22.19 -7.43
C ASP A 148 -14.18 -22.07 -7.42
N PRO A 149 -14.93 -22.79 -8.28
CA PRO A 149 -16.39 -22.69 -8.32
C PRO A 149 -17.11 -23.04 -7.01
N ALA A 150 -16.49 -23.85 -6.13
CA ALA A 150 -17.00 -24.17 -4.81
C ALA A 150 -16.55 -23.16 -3.73
N HIS A 151 -15.45 -22.44 -3.97
CA HIS A 151 -14.85 -21.45 -3.09
C HIS A 151 -14.79 -20.07 -3.78
N PRO A 152 -15.81 -19.21 -3.61
CA PRO A 152 -15.86 -17.92 -4.28
C PRO A 152 -14.71 -17.01 -3.84
N PHE A 153 -14.44 -15.99 -4.64
CA PHE A 153 -13.34 -15.04 -4.40
C PHE A 153 -13.37 -14.50 -2.96
N PRO A 154 -12.27 -14.60 -2.20
CA PRO A 154 -12.27 -14.30 -0.79
C PRO A 154 -12.33 -12.80 -0.55
N PHE A 155 -12.85 -12.41 0.61
CA PHE A 155 -12.76 -11.03 1.07
C PHE A 155 -11.29 -10.59 1.20
N ILE A 156 -10.96 -9.47 0.56
CA ILE A 156 -9.64 -8.82 0.65
C ILE A 156 -9.69 -7.68 1.65
N SER A 157 -8.85 -7.75 2.70
CA SER A 157 -8.77 -6.72 3.73
C SER A 157 -8.25 -5.39 3.17
N ASN A 158 -8.81 -4.27 3.67
CA ASN A 158 -8.38 -2.92 3.29
C ASN A 158 -6.87 -2.73 3.46
N LEU A 159 -6.25 -2.06 2.49
CA LEU A 159 -4.82 -1.71 2.41
C LEU A 159 -3.83 -2.89 2.52
N SER A 160 -4.32 -4.12 2.59
CA SER A 160 -3.46 -5.29 2.73
C SER A 160 -2.75 -5.64 1.42
N LEU A 161 -1.46 -5.94 1.51
CA LEU A 161 -0.71 -6.49 0.40
C LEU A 161 -1.02 -7.99 0.26
N ASN A 162 -1.31 -8.42 -0.95
CA ASN A 162 -1.70 -9.78 -1.28
C ASN A 162 -0.88 -10.31 -2.46
N ILE A 163 -0.74 -11.63 -2.50
CA ILE A 163 -0.09 -12.36 -3.58
C ILE A 163 -1.16 -13.20 -4.26
N ALA A 164 -1.34 -12.97 -5.56
CA ALA A 164 -2.06 -13.83 -6.47
C ALA A 164 -1.07 -14.90 -6.97
N ALA A 165 -1.23 -16.14 -6.50
CA ALA A 165 -0.45 -17.29 -6.93
C ALA A 165 -1.24 -18.10 -7.96
N LEU A 166 -0.63 -18.37 -9.11
CA LEU A 166 -1.13 -19.33 -10.09
C LEU A 166 -0.48 -20.67 -9.78
N ILE A 167 -1.30 -21.63 -9.39
CA ILE A 167 -0.86 -22.98 -9.04
C ILE A 167 -1.47 -23.98 -10.01
N ARG A 168 -0.70 -25.00 -10.36
CA ARG A 168 -1.12 -26.07 -11.26
C ARG A 168 -1.02 -27.41 -10.55
N ASP A 169 -2.10 -28.18 -10.65
CA ASP A 169 -2.08 -29.58 -10.25
C ASP A 169 -1.35 -30.38 -11.34
N PRO A 170 -0.21 -31.03 -11.03
CA PRO A 170 0.53 -31.82 -12.02
C PRO A 170 -0.23 -33.07 -12.49
N ASP A 171 -1.16 -33.61 -11.69
CA ASP A 171 -1.89 -34.83 -12.01
C ASP A 171 -3.10 -34.54 -12.91
N SER A 172 -3.89 -33.52 -12.58
CA SER A 172 -5.07 -33.14 -13.38
C SER A 172 -4.78 -32.12 -14.47
N GLY A 173 -3.64 -31.41 -14.37
CA GLY A 173 -3.28 -30.29 -15.23
C GLY A 173 -4.09 -29.01 -14.99
N GLN A 174 -5.00 -29.01 -14.02
CA GLN A 174 -5.85 -27.85 -13.73
C GLN A 174 -5.05 -26.73 -13.08
N GLN A 175 -5.21 -25.52 -13.62
CA GLN A 175 -4.72 -24.29 -13.00
C GLN A 175 -5.75 -23.77 -12.00
N GLN A 176 -5.27 -23.28 -10.87
CA GLN A 176 -6.07 -22.67 -9.82
C GLN A 176 -5.43 -21.35 -9.40
N PHE A 177 -6.28 -20.40 -9.01
CA PHE A 177 -5.85 -19.17 -8.39
C PHE A 177 -5.85 -19.35 -6.87
N ALA A 178 -4.77 -18.95 -6.22
CA ALA A 178 -4.70 -18.89 -4.76
C ALA A 178 -4.26 -17.51 -4.30
N ARG A 179 -4.97 -16.97 -3.32
CA ARG A 179 -4.65 -15.72 -2.65
C ARG A 179 -3.86 -15.99 -1.37
N VAL A 180 -2.70 -15.36 -1.23
CA VAL A 180 -1.92 -15.36 0.01
C VAL A 180 -1.82 -13.93 0.53
N LYS A 181 -2.32 -13.69 1.74
CA LYS A 181 -2.24 -12.37 2.39
C LYS A 181 -0.86 -12.19 3.04
N VAL A 182 -0.19 -11.06 2.78
CA VAL A 182 1.09 -10.74 3.42
C VAL A 182 0.84 -10.26 4.85
N PRO A 183 1.49 -10.84 5.88
CA PRO A 183 1.17 -10.62 7.29
C PRO A 183 1.81 -9.34 7.89
N GLN A 184 1.56 -8.18 7.27
CA GLN A 184 2.20 -6.90 7.66
C GLN A 184 1.79 -6.36 9.05
N LYS A 185 0.70 -6.86 9.65
CA LYS A 185 0.26 -6.41 10.99
C LYS A 185 1.24 -6.81 12.11
N ASN A 186 1.83 -8.00 12.00
CA ASN A 186 2.68 -8.58 13.04
C ASN A 186 4.15 -8.63 12.64
N LEU A 187 4.47 -8.38 11.38
CA LEU A 187 5.80 -8.49 10.82
C LEU A 187 6.14 -7.23 10.03
N PRO A 188 7.33 -6.64 10.22
CA PRO A 188 7.75 -5.47 9.45
C PRO A 188 7.85 -5.85 7.97
N ARG A 189 7.40 -4.96 7.09
CA ARG A 189 7.51 -5.21 5.65
C ARG A 189 8.95 -5.36 5.18
N PHE A 190 9.86 -4.55 5.69
CA PHE A 190 11.28 -4.71 5.39
C PHE A 190 11.90 -5.67 6.40
N VAL A 191 12.08 -6.93 5.98
CA VAL A 191 12.70 -7.97 6.79
C VAL A 191 14.20 -7.69 6.84
N GLU A 192 14.67 -7.22 7.99
CA GLU A 192 16.07 -6.86 8.22
C GLU A 192 16.97 -8.10 8.20
N LEU A 193 18.06 -8.01 7.44
CA LEU A 193 19.08 -9.03 7.28
C LEU A 193 20.31 -8.67 8.10
N PRO A 194 20.96 -9.64 8.77
CA PRO A 194 22.24 -9.40 9.42
C PRO A 194 23.28 -8.89 8.40
N VAL A 195 23.84 -7.71 8.67
CA VAL A 195 24.75 -7.00 7.74
C VAL A 195 26.08 -7.72 7.52
N ASP A 196 26.47 -8.63 8.41
CA ASP A 196 27.65 -9.50 8.30
C ASP A 196 27.47 -10.62 7.26
N LEU A 197 26.23 -10.89 6.83
CA LEU A 197 25.97 -11.78 5.70
C LEU A 197 26.21 -11.11 4.35
N SER A 198 26.38 -9.78 4.30
CA SER A 198 26.66 -9.04 3.08
C SER A 198 28.09 -9.34 2.59
N ASP A 199 28.24 -9.52 1.29
CA ASP A 199 29.56 -9.63 0.64
C ASP A 199 30.07 -8.26 0.16
N HIS A 200 29.36 -7.17 0.48
CA HIS A 200 29.78 -5.80 0.15
C HIS A 200 30.87 -5.28 1.10
N ASP A 201 31.84 -4.56 0.53
CA ASP A 201 32.87 -3.81 1.24
C ASP A 201 32.87 -2.35 0.75
N PRO A 202 32.64 -1.33 1.61
CA PRO A 202 32.37 -1.44 3.04
C PRO A 202 31.05 -2.15 3.34
N ARG A 203 30.97 -2.78 4.52
CA ARG A 203 29.75 -3.44 5.00
C ARG A 203 28.60 -2.42 5.10
N PRO A 204 27.37 -2.80 4.68
CA PRO A 204 26.21 -1.92 4.77
C PRO A 204 25.83 -1.67 6.24
N VAL A 205 25.17 -0.54 6.47
CA VAL A 205 24.64 -0.14 7.78
C VAL A 205 23.27 -0.79 8.02
N TYR A 206 22.49 -0.97 6.95
CA TYR A 206 21.17 -1.59 6.99
C TYR A 206 20.97 -2.42 5.73
N THR A 207 20.39 -3.60 5.87
CA THR A 207 20.04 -4.47 4.74
C THR A 207 18.68 -5.07 5.02
N ALA A 208 17.77 -4.99 4.05
CA ALA A 208 16.46 -5.61 4.18
C ALA A 208 15.93 -6.13 2.85
N VAL A 209 15.02 -7.10 2.93
CA VAL A 209 14.27 -7.65 1.79
C VAL A 209 12.76 -7.44 2.03
N PRO A 210 11.97 -7.08 0.99
CA PRO A 210 10.52 -6.94 1.15
C PRO A 210 9.85 -8.27 1.52
N LEU A 211 8.98 -8.24 2.54
CA LEU A 211 8.29 -9.40 3.10
C LEU A 211 7.45 -10.14 2.06
N GLU A 212 6.78 -9.40 1.18
CA GLU A 212 6.01 -9.96 0.07
C GLU A 212 6.87 -10.82 -0.87
N GLN A 213 8.13 -10.43 -1.09
CA GLN A 213 9.06 -11.23 -1.89
C GLN A 213 9.56 -12.45 -1.11
N VAL A 214 9.79 -12.33 0.21
CA VAL A 214 10.13 -13.49 1.05
C VAL A 214 9.03 -14.56 0.97
N VAL A 215 7.77 -14.16 1.03
CA VAL A 215 6.63 -15.07 0.88
C VAL A 215 6.56 -15.61 -0.55
N ALA A 216 6.62 -14.75 -1.56
CA ALA A 216 6.49 -15.13 -2.97
C ALA A 216 7.53 -16.17 -3.41
N PHE A 217 8.79 -16.00 -3.02
CA PHE A 217 9.87 -16.92 -3.39
C PHE A 217 9.89 -18.20 -2.54
N ASN A 218 9.03 -18.31 -1.53
CA ASN A 218 8.84 -19.52 -0.72
C ASN A 218 7.43 -20.11 -0.86
N LEU A 219 6.62 -19.66 -1.84
CA LEU A 219 5.24 -20.12 -2.05
C LEU A 219 5.12 -21.65 -2.18
N GLN A 220 6.13 -22.32 -2.73
CA GLN A 220 6.13 -23.77 -2.91
C GLN A 220 5.85 -24.53 -1.59
N LEU A 221 6.29 -23.99 -0.45
CA LEU A 221 6.04 -24.59 0.86
C LEU A 221 4.57 -24.55 1.28
N LEU A 222 3.78 -23.61 0.75
CA LEU A 222 2.34 -23.47 1.03
C LEU A 222 1.48 -24.39 0.16
N PHE A 223 2.02 -24.88 -0.97
CA PHE A 223 1.28 -25.70 -1.93
C PHE A 223 2.02 -27.01 -2.20
N PRO A 224 2.10 -27.92 -1.20
CA PRO A 224 2.78 -29.20 -1.38
C PRO A 224 2.10 -30.05 -2.45
N GLY A 225 2.89 -30.60 -3.37
CA GLY A 225 2.38 -31.41 -4.48
C GLY A 225 1.87 -30.61 -5.70
N MET A 226 1.78 -29.29 -5.60
CA MET A 226 1.37 -28.40 -6.70
C MET A 226 2.59 -27.71 -7.32
N GLU A 227 2.47 -27.31 -8.57
CA GLU A 227 3.45 -26.47 -9.27
C GLU A 227 3.05 -24.99 -9.15
N VAL A 228 3.95 -24.13 -8.69
CA VAL A 228 3.71 -22.67 -8.68
C VAL A 228 4.21 -22.08 -10.00
N GLU A 229 3.29 -21.72 -10.90
CA GLU A 229 3.60 -21.19 -12.23
C GLU A 229 3.91 -19.69 -12.22
N GLY A 230 3.31 -18.95 -11.27
CA GLY A 230 3.47 -17.51 -11.19
C GLY A 230 2.99 -16.92 -9.87
N HIS A 231 3.48 -15.74 -9.56
CA HIS A 231 3.02 -14.93 -8.44
C HIS A 231 2.98 -13.45 -8.81
N TYR A 232 1.95 -12.75 -8.36
CA TYR A 232 1.75 -11.33 -8.67
C TYR A 232 1.22 -10.59 -7.45
N PHE A 233 1.74 -9.39 -7.21
CA PHE A 233 1.33 -8.58 -6.07
C PHE A 233 0.11 -7.71 -6.41
N PHE A 234 -0.82 -7.62 -5.47
CA PHE A 234 -1.96 -6.70 -5.55
C PHE A 234 -2.34 -6.16 -4.17
N ARG A 235 -3.00 -5.00 -4.16
CA ARG A 235 -3.48 -4.31 -2.97
C ARG A 235 -4.84 -3.68 -3.29
N VAL A 236 -5.74 -3.65 -2.31
CA VAL A 236 -7.07 -3.04 -2.45
C VAL A 236 -7.25 -1.91 -1.46
N THR A 237 -7.97 -0.88 -1.87
CA THR A 237 -8.47 0.19 -1.00
C THR A 237 -9.99 0.14 -0.99
N ARG A 238 -10.60 0.26 0.20
CA ARG A 238 -12.04 0.23 0.42
C ARG A 238 -12.52 1.53 1.05
N ASP A 239 -13.83 1.78 0.97
CA ASP A 239 -14.48 2.84 1.72
C ASP A 239 -14.21 2.73 3.24
N ALA A 240 -13.88 3.85 3.88
CA ALA A 240 -13.64 3.96 5.32
C ALA A 240 -14.86 3.59 6.18
N ASP A 241 -16.08 3.81 5.71
CA ASP A 241 -17.31 3.45 6.45
C ASP A 241 -17.51 1.93 6.54
N LEU A 242 -16.88 1.16 5.65
CA LEU A 242 -16.83 -0.29 5.71
C LEU A 242 -15.68 -0.77 6.61
N GLU A 243 -14.58 -0.03 6.70
CA GLU A 243 -13.44 -0.37 7.56
C GLU A 243 -13.78 -0.32 9.05
N LEU A 244 -14.57 0.67 9.50
CA LEU A 244 -15.00 0.77 10.91
C LEU A 244 -15.83 -0.46 11.35
N ARG A 245 -16.63 -1.02 10.43
CA ARG A 245 -17.42 -2.23 10.69
C ARG A 245 -16.56 -3.49 10.80
N ASP A 246 -15.38 -3.48 10.17
CA ASP A 246 -14.40 -4.57 10.29
C ASP A 246 -13.67 -4.55 11.65
N LEU A 247 -13.58 -3.37 12.31
CA LEU A 247 -12.93 -3.22 13.63
C LEU A 247 -13.84 -3.53 14.81
N GLU A 248 -15.16 -3.40 14.65
CA GLU A 248 -16.16 -3.63 15.71
C GLU A 248 -16.67 -5.08 15.77
N ALA A 249 -16.25 -5.95 14.85
CA ALA A 249 -16.72 -7.33 14.76
C ALA A 249 -15.90 -8.30 15.64
N ASP A 250 -16.04 -8.19 16.97
CA ASP A 250 -15.64 -9.27 17.89
C ASP A 250 -16.72 -10.37 17.99
N ASP A 251 -17.95 -10.11 17.52
CA ASP A 251 -19.03 -11.11 17.45
C ASP A 251 -19.38 -11.49 16.00
N LEU A 252 -18.87 -12.65 15.61
CA LEU A 252 -18.88 -13.19 14.24
C LEU A 252 -20.31 -13.34 13.69
N MET A 253 -21.31 -13.55 14.54
CA MET A 253 -22.67 -13.93 14.14
C MET A 253 -23.55 -12.73 13.73
N GLU A 254 -23.44 -11.58 14.40
CA GLU A 254 -24.16 -10.35 14.01
C GLU A 254 -23.53 -9.69 12.77
N ALA A 255 -22.20 -9.73 12.66
CA ALA A 255 -21.48 -9.32 11.45
C ALA A 255 -21.81 -10.20 10.23
N LEU A 256 -22.12 -11.50 10.46
CA LEU A 256 -22.64 -12.40 9.43
C LEU A 256 -24.02 -11.95 8.93
N GLN A 257 -24.96 -11.64 9.81
CA GLN A 257 -26.34 -11.32 9.43
C GLN A 257 -26.49 -9.94 8.74
N GLN A 258 -25.83 -8.89 9.23
CA GLN A 258 -25.85 -7.58 8.57
C GLN A 258 -24.91 -7.52 7.36
N GLY A 259 -23.78 -8.24 7.44
CA GLY A 259 -22.86 -8.42 6.33
C GLY A 259 -23.49 -9.15 5.16
N LEU A 260 -24.34 -10.17 5.36
CA LEU A 260 -24.95 -10.99 4.29
C LEU A 260 -25.75 -10.18 3.24
N ARG A 261 -26.31 -9.01 3.57
CA ARG A 261 -27.03 -8.16 2.60
C ARG A 261 -26.11 -7.28 1.74
N LYS A 262 -24.98 -6.78 2.27
CA LYS A 262 -23.95 -6.05 1.50
C LYS A 262 -22.88 -6.98 0.88
N ARG A 263 -22.60 -8.13 1.51
CA ARG A 263 -21.65 -9.18 1.07
C ARG A 263 -22.04 -9.83 -0.26
N ARG A 264 -23.32 -9.84 -0.62
CA ARG A 264 -23.74 -10.30 -1.94
C ARG A 264 -23.23 -9.39 -3.08
N MET A 265 -22.69 -8.20 -2.79
CA MET A 265 -22.16 -7.25 -3.78
C MET A 265 -20.86 -6.52 -3.35
N GLY A 266 -19.97 -7.18 -2.61
CA GLY A 266 -18.55 -6.78 -2.59
C GLY A 266 -18.11 -5.55 -1.79
N GLY A 267 -18.99 -4.64 -1.34
CA GLY A 267 -18.59 -3.45 -0.55
C GLY A 267 -17.50 -2.62 -1.22
N GLU A 268 -17.91 -1.71 -2.12
CA GLU A 268 -17.10 -0.94 -3.09
C GLU A 268 -15.60 -0.88 -2.77
N VAL A 269 -14.83 -1.80 -3.36
CA VAL A 269 -13.40 -1.58 -3.54
C VAL A 269 -13.29 -0.35 -4.44
N VAL A 270 -12.67 0.70 -3.93
CA VAL A 270 -12.56 2.00 -4.62
C VAL A 270 -11.28 2.11 -5.44
N ARG A 271 -10.32 1.22 -5.19
CA ARG A 271 -9.05 1.16 -5.93
C ARG A 271 -8.47 -0.25 -5.86
N LEU A 272 -8.06 -0.77 -7.02
CA LEU A 272 -7.26 -1.98 -7.15
C LEU A 272 -5.87 -1.61 -7.68
N GLU A 273 -4.84 -1.86 -6.89
CA GLU A 273 -3.45 -1.68 -7.31
C GLU A 273 -2.85 -3.04 -7.67
N VAL A 274 -2.23 -3.16 -8.85
CA VAL A 274 -1.55 -4.38 -9.30
C VAL A 274 -0.14 -4.07 -9.78
N ALA A 275 0.77 -5.03 -9.62
CA ALA A 275 2.09 -4.94 -10.22
C ALA A 275 1.99 -4.83 -11.75
N ASN A 276 2.80 -3.96 -12.37
CA ASN A 276 2.70 -3.68 -13.81
C ASN A 276 2.86 -4.92 -14.70
N GLU A 277 3.71 -5.87 -14.29
CA GLU A 277 3.98 -7.13 -14.97
C GLU A 277 2.88 -8.19 -14.84
N MET A 278 1.82 -7.92 -14.08
CA MET A 278 0.71 -8.86 -13.90
C MET A 278 -0.01 -9.11 -15.25
N PRO A 279 -0.14 -10.38 -15.68
CA PRO A 279 -0.85 -10.73 -16.90
C PRO A 279 -2.32 -10.31 -16.86
N ASP A 280 -2.85 -9.90 -18.01
CA ASP A 280 -4.23 -9.41 -18.13
C ASP A 280 -5.26 -10.44 -17.66
N ALA A 281 -5.03 -11.73 -17.93
CA ALA A 281 -5.92 -12.80 -17.44
C ALA A 281 -6.02 -12.86 -15.91
N VAL A 282 -4.95 -12.51 -15.18
CA VAL A 282 -4.98 -12.45 -13.71
C VAL A 282 -5.66 -11.17 -13.24
N VAL A 283 -5.42 -10.06 -13.96
CA VAL A 283 -6.10 -8.79 -13.69
C VAL A 283 -7.60 -8.93 -13.87
N ASP A 284 -8.07 -9.57 -14.94
CA ASP A 284 -9.50 -9.80 -15.21
C ASP A 284 -10.15 -10.61 -14.09
N LEU A 285 -9.46 -11.66 -13.61
CA LEU A 285 -9.92 -12.45 -12.45
C LEU A 285 -10.02 -11.60 -11.18
N LEU A 286 -9.06 -10.69 -10.94
CA LEU A 286 -9.12 -9.78 -9.80
C LEU A 286 -10.24 -8.74 -9.96
N LEU A 287 -10.45 -8.18 -11.15
CA LEU A 287 -11.52 -7.22 -11.41
C LEU A 287 -12.90 -7.87 -11.18
N GLU A 288 -13.12 -9.07 -11.74
CA GLU A 288 -14.34 -9.84 -11.53
C GLU A 288 -14.52 -10.21 -10.05
N GLY A 289 -13.47 -10.75 -9.42
CA GLY A 289 -13.51 -11.20 -8.03
C GLY A 289 -13.70 -10.08 -7.01
N THR A 290 -13.23 -8.87 -7.31
CA THR A 290 -13.35 -7.69 -6.44
C THR A 290 -14.52 -6.78 -6.79
N GLY A 291 -15.13 -6.94 -7.97
CA GLY A 291 -16.17 -6.05 -8.49
C GLY A 291 -15.64 -4.64 -8.78
N VAL A 292 -14.39 -4.52 -9.18
CA VAL A 292 -13.74 -3.23 -9.49
C VAL A 292 -13.85 -2.94 -10.98
N GLU A 293 -14.27 -1.73 -11.30
CA GLU A 293 -14.28 -1.24 -12.67
C GLU A 293 -12.85 -1.00 -13.18
N ALA A 294 -12.60 -1.21 -14.48
CA ALA A 294 -11.28 -1.01 -15.09
C ALA A 294 -10.71 0.39 -14.87
N GLU A 295 -11.59 1.36 -14.68
CA GLU A 295 -11.30 2.75 -14.36
C GLU A 295 -10.63 2.97 -12.99
N ASP A 296 -10.80 2.03 -12.06
CA ASP A 296 -10.23 2.07 -10.72
C ASP A 296 -9.07 1.07 -10.54
N LEU A 297 -8.59 0.50 -11.65
CA LEU A 297 -7.37 -0.29 -11.73
C LEU A 297 -6.15 0.62 -11.91
N TYR A 298 -5.16 0.45 -11.04
CA TYR A 298 -3.88 1.16 -11.09
C TYR A 298 -2.75 0.15 -11.25
N ARG A 299 -2.10 0.18 -12.43
CA ARG A 299 -0.87 -0.59 -12.67
C ARG A 299 0.33 0.17 -12.14
N ILE A 300 1.07 -0.45 -11.24
CA ILE A 300 2.16 0.19 -10.52
C ILE A 300 3.50 -0.32 -11.02
N GLN A 301 4.35 0.59 -11.50
CA GLN A 301 5.70 0.28 -11.95
C GLN A 301 6.70 0.29 -10.77
N GLY A 302 6.62 -0.73 -9.90
CA GLY A 302 7.45 -0.84 -8.71
C GLY A 302 6.73 -1.53 -7.56
N PRO A 303 7.25 -1.46 -6.32
CA PRO A 303 6.56 -2.02 -5.17
C PRO A 303 5.25 -1.25 -4.90
N LEU A 304 4.21 -2.01 -4.53
CA LEU A 304 2.93 -1.48 -4.06
C LEU A 304 3.07 -0.91 -2.64
N GLY A 305 2.17 -0.04 -2.20
CA GLY A 305 2.13 0.44 -0.81
C GLY A 305 3.42 1.14 -0.35
N LEU A 306 3.83 2.23 -0.99
CA LEU A 306 5.05 2.95 -0.59
C LEU A 306 4.94 3.65 0.79
N ASP A 307 3.79 3.59 1.45
CA ASP A 307 3.57 4.03 2.83
C ASP A 307 4.50 3.33 3.84
N ASP A 308 4.87 2.07 3.58
CA ASP A 308 5.81 1.32 4.42
C ASP A 308 7.23 1.91 4.44
N LEU A 309 7.61 2.77 3.49
CA LEU A 309 8.91 3.47 3.51
C LEU A 309 9.11 4.30 4.78
N MET A 310 8.03 4.65 5.48
CA MET A 310 8.06 5.31 6.79
C MET A 310 8.95 4.55 7.79
N SER A 311 8.95 3.21 7.73
CA SER A 311 9.74 2.36 8.64
C SER A 311 11.26 2.58 8.52
N LEU A 312 11.75 3.08 7.38
CA LEU A 312 13.17 3.41 7.20
C LEU A 312 13.63 4.55 8.11
N MET A 313 12.71 5.33 8.67
CA MET A 313 13.02 6.33 9.70
C MET A 313 13.56 5.70 10.99
N ALA A 314 13.46 4.38 11.19
CA ALA A 314 14.11 3.68 12.28
C ALA A 314 15.63 3.51 12.07
N VAL A 315 16.13 3.56 10.82
CA VAL A 315 17.55 3.33 10.50
C VAL A 315 18.43 4.39 11.18
N PRO A 316 19.52 4.04 11.91
CA PRO A 316 20.28 4.95 12.75
C PRO A 316 21.27 5.85 11.97
N LEU A 317 20.80 6.53 10.93
CA LEU A 317 21.57 7.45 10.09
C LEU A 317 21.08 8.90 10.27
N PRO A 318 21.45 9.59 11.37
CA PRO A 318 20.93 10.92 11.69
C PRO A 318 21.32 12.00 10.67
N LYS A 319 22.42 11.81 9.92
CA LYS A 319 22.83 12.73 8.85
C LYS A 319 21.89 12.71 7.65
N LEU A 320 21.07 11.66 7.51
CA LEU A 320 20.08 11.50 6.45
C LEU A 320 18.66 11.89 6.92
N LYS A 321 18.55 12.52 8.08
CA LYS A 321 17.30 12.95 8.72
C LYS A 321 17.33 14.44 9.03
N ASP A 322 16.16 15.03 9.23
CA ASP A 322 16.04 16.38 9.76
C ASP A 322 16.66 16.47 11.16
N LYS A 323 17.19 17.66 11.48
CA LYS A 323 17.68 17.92 12.83
C LYS A 323 16.50 17.87 13.81
N PRO A 324 16.56 17.05 14.88
CA PRO A 324 15.47 16.97 15.84
C PRO A 324 15.15 18.35 16.43
N HIS A 325 13.90 18.79 16.29
CA HIS A 325 13.42 19.98 16.96
C HIS A 325 13.05 19.63 18.41
N ARG A 326 13.81 20.14 19.38
CA ARG A 326 13.46 20.03 20.79
C ARG A 326 12.51 21.16 21.16
N GLY A 327 11.27 20.80 21.50
CA GLY A 327 10.30 21.74 22.05
C GLY A 327 10.89 22.48 23.24
N ARG A 328 10.70 23.80 23.29
CA ARG A 328 11.18 24.64 24.39
C ARG A 328 10.01 24.97 25.29
N THR A 329 10.08 24.59 26.56
CA THR A 329 9.14 25.07 27.57
C THR A 329 9.32 26.59 27.72
N ALA A 330 8.24 27.35 27.61
CA ALA A 330 8.26 28.78 27.85
C ALA A 330 8.85 29.06 29.25
N ALA A 331 9.73 30.06 29.37
CA ALA A 331 10.46 30.34 30.61
C ALA A 331 9.54 30.54 31.83
N ALA A 332 8.35 31.12 31.61
CA ALA A 332 7.33 31.32 32.64
C ALA A 332 6.77 29.99 33.21
N LEU A 333 6.74 28.93 32.41
CA LEU A 333 6.21 27.61 32.79
C LEU A 333 7.29 26.64 33.28
N ALA A 334 8.58 26.99 33.09
CA ALA A 334 9.70 26.14 33.47
C ALA A 334 9.81 25.87 34.98
N ARG A 335 9.27 26.77 35.84
CA ARG A 335 9.25 26.59 37.30
C ARG A 335 8.18 25.58 37.77
N ALA A 336 7.02 25.55 37.12
CA ALA A 336 5.93 24.64 37.48
C ALA A 336 6.25 23.17 37.14
N GLN A 337 7.06 22.94 36.10
CA GLN A 337 7.46 21.60 35.69
C GLN A 337 8.53 20.98 36.61
N LYS A 338 9.30 21.82 37.34
CA LYS A 338 10.38 21.36 38.23
C LYS A 338 9.86 20.82 39.56
N SER A 339 8.71 21.30 40.07
CA SER A 339 8.12 20.84 41.33
C SER A 339 7.26 19.58 41.21
N LEU A 340 7.12 19.02 40.00
CA LEU A 340 6.36 17.79 39.71
C LEU A 340 7.28 16.58 39.42
N LEU A 341 8.60 16.81 39.40
CA LEU A 341 9.63 15.81 39.13
C LEU A 341 10.55 15.56 40.35
N GLU A 342 10.32 16.29 41.45
CA GLU A 342 10.78 15.95 42.81
C GLU A 342 9.61 15.28 43.54
#